data_AF-A0A368NN92-F1
#
_entry.id   AF-A0A368NN92-F1
#
_cell.length_a   1.000
_cell.length_b   1.000
_cell.length_c   1.000
_cell.angle_alpha   90.00
_cell.angle_beta   90.00
_cell.angle_gamma   90.00
#
_symmetry.space_group_name_H-M   'P 1'
#
loop_
_entity.id
_entity.type
_entity.pdbx_description
1 polymer ?
#
loop_
_entity_poly.entity_id
_entity_poly.type
_entity_poly.pdbx_seq_one_letter_code
_entity_poly.pdbx_strand_id
1 'polypeptide(L)'
;MSDNVNYTNNPLHGVGLKTLLTEIVDQYGFQLINAYLNINCFKTNPSIESCEKFLKKTEWARHKVEAFYLYEFKNLPRASDEQFALPPRERVVPEGQTPREPKALSFEDAQRMHERRAKRAEERRMERGSRAGGGRGRAQGRGGNTRHSRGRDTEGRSSANESTTADGKYDPWANWKNKQK
;
A
#
# COMPACT_ATOMS: atom_id res chain seq x y z
N MET A 1 -3.28 -20.38 -25.67
CA MET A 1 -2.72 -19.19 -26.33
C MET A 1 -1.96 -18.41 -25.27
N SER A 2 -0.71 -18.05 -25.50
CA SER A 2 0.01 -17.17 -24.57
C SER A 2 -0.53 -15.77 -24.75
N ASP A 3 -1.27 -15.26 -23.76
CA ASP A 3 -1.68 -13.86 -23.73
C ASP A 3 -0.42 -13.01 -23.72
N ASN A 4 -0.09 -12.41 -24.87
CA ASN A 4 1.07 -11.54 -25.01
C ASN A 4 0.74 -10.21 -24.33
N VAL A 5 0.89 -10.19 -23.00
CA VAL A 5 0.63 -9.00 -22.21
C VAL A 5 1.64 -7.92 -22.64
N ASN A 6 1.14 -6.88 -23.29
CA ASN A 6 1.96 -5.81 -23.82
C ASN A 6 2.35 -4.84 -22.69
N TYR A 7 3.55 -5.03 -22.14
CA TYR A 7 4.11 -4.15 -21.12
C TYR A 7 4.82 -2.92 -21.71
N THR A 8 4.96 -2.83 -23.03
CA THR A 8 5.78 -1.83 -23.74
C THR A 8 5.41 -0.39 -23.39
N ASN A 9 4.14 -0.14 -23.08
CA ASN A 9 3.65 1.22 -22.82
C ASN A 9 3.89 1.72 -21.38
N ASN A 10 4.43 0.90 -20.47
CA ASN A 10 4.69 1.37 -19.11
C ASN A 10 5.97 2.25 -19.09
N PRO A 11 5.88 3.53 -18.64
CA PRO A 11 7.00 4.48 -18.65
C PRO A 11 8.22 4.06 -17.82
N LEU A 12 8.10 3.00 -17.01
CA LEU A 12 9.22 2.45 -16.23
C LEU A 12 10.10 1.50 -17.04
N HIS A 13 9.64 0.99 -18.20
CA HIS A 13 10.49 0.17 -19.07
C HIS A 13 11.55 1.03 -19.75
N GLY A 14 12.81 0.62 -19.62
CA GLY A 14 13.95 1.37 -20.14
C GLY A 14 14.47 2.49 -19.22
N VAL A 15 13.73 2.88 -18.17
CA VAL A 15 14.19 3.89 -17.22
C VAL A 15 14.90 3.24 -16.02
N GLY A 16 16.18 3.58 -15.88
CA GLY A 16 17.00 3.18 -14.73
C GLY A 16 16.60 3.90 -13.44
N LEU A 17 16.84 3.25 -12.31
CA LEU A 17 16.50 3.79 -10.99
C LEU A 17 17.18 5.13 -10.69
N LYS A 18 18.42 5.30 -11.15
CA LYS A 18 19.17 6.56 -11.03
C LYS A 18 18.50 7.71 -11.78
N THR A 19 18.11 7.47 -13.03
CA THR A 19 17.42 8.46 -13.89
C THR A 19 16.07 8.84 -13.28
N LEU A 20 15.28 7.84 -12.91
CA LEU A 20 13.99 8.03 -12.25
C LEU A 20 14.13 8.90 -10.98
N LEU A 21 15.10 8.59 -10.11
CA LEU A 21 15.35 9.39 -8.91
C LEU A 21 15.76 10.82 -9.23
N THR A 22 16.59 11.01 -10.26
CA THR A 22 17.06 12.34 -10.66
C THR A 22 15.89 13.18 -11.12
N GLU A 23 15.01 12.65 -11.98
CA GLU A 23 13.81 13.37 -12.45
C GLU A 23 12.87 13.77 -11.30
N ILE A 24 12.61 12.86 -10.36
CA ILE A 24 11.72 13.14 -9.23
C ILE A 24 12.33 14.21 -8.31
N VAL A 25 13.62 14.09 -7.99
CA VAL A 25 14.32 15.02 -7.11
C VAL A 25 14.48 16.39 -7.74
N ASP A 26 14.70 16.45 -9.06
CA ASP A 26 14.80 17.70 -9.79
C ASP A 26 13.50 18.52 -9.73
N GLN A 27 12.35 17.85 -9.83
CA GLN A 27 11.05 18.53 -9.78
C GLN A 27 10.55 18.84 -8.36
N TYR A 28 10.77 17.95 -7.38
CA TYR A 28 10.16 18.06 -6.05
C TYR A 28 11.16 18.30 -4.91
N GLY A 29 12.43 17.94 -5.09
CA GLY A 29 13.44 17.95 -4.05
C GLY A 29 13.27 16.83 -3.00
N PHE A 30 14.36 16.55 -2.28
CA PHE A 30 14.41 15.45 -1.30
C PHE A 30 13.43 15.62 -0.13
N GLN A 31 13.27 16.84 0.38
CA GLN A 31 12.44 17.12 1.56
C GLN A 31 10.97 16.82 1.30
N LEU A 32 10.45 17.23 0.14
CA LEU A 32 9.06 17.02 -0.24
C LEU A 32 8.77 15.54 -0.47
N ILE A 33 9.63 14.85 -1.21
CA ILE A 33 9.49 13.41 -1.46
C ILE A 33 9.51 12.64 -0.13
N ASN A 34 10.42 13.00 0.79
CA ASN A 34 10.44 12.40 2.12
C ASN A 34 9.14 12.67 2.89
N ALA A 35 8.58 13.87 2.79
CA ALA A 35 7.30 14.18 3.41
C ALA A 35 6.18 13.30 2.84
N TYR A 36 6.11 13.04 1.53
CA TYR A 36 5.06 12.18 0.97
C TYR A 36 5.28 10.67 1.22
N LEU A 37 6.50 10.20 0.98
CA LEU A 37 6.81 8.77 0.99
C LEU A 37 7.24 8.26 2.37
N ASN A 38 7.77 9.12 3.24
CA ASN A 38 8.33 8.78 4.54
C ASN A 38 9.34 7.62 4.44
N ILE A 39 10.37 7.80 3.62
CA ILE A 39 11.44 6.82 3.40
C ILE A 39 12.76 7.43 3.88
N ASN A 40 13.44 6.73 4.79
CA ASN A 40 14.61 7.26 5.48
C ASN A 40 15.78 7.66 4.56
N CYS A 41 15.94 7.06 3.38
CA CYS A 41 17.03 7.42 2.47
C CYS A 41 16.95 8.87 1.97
N PHE A 42 15.76 9.47 1.94
CA PHE A 42 15.56 10.87 1.57
C PHE A 42 15.72 11.84 2.76
N LYS A 43 15.82 11.31 3.99
CA LYS A 43 16.00 12.07 5.22
C LYS A 43 17.46 12.07 5.69
N THR A 44 18.08 10.89 5.70
CA THR A 44 19.43 10.68 6.24
C THR A 44 20.45 10.66 5.09
N ASN A 45 21.29 11.69 5.01
CA ASN A 45 22.28 11.87 3.93
C ASN A 45 21.66 11.78 2.52
N PRO A 46 20.76 12.73 2.17
CA PRO A 46 20.07 12.70 0.89
C PRO A 46 21.07 12.90 -0.26
N SER A 47 21.36 11.82 -0.99
CA SER A 47 22.09 11.85 -2.25
C SER A 47 21.53 10.82 -3.21
N ILE A 48 21.62 11.08 -4.52
CA ILE A 48 21.10 10.18 -5.56
C ILE A 48 21.74 8.79 -5.44
N GLU A 49 23.06 8.73 -5.24
CA GLU A 49 23.78 7.47 -5.14
C GLU A 49 23.44 6.66 -3.88
N SER A 50 23.28 7.34 -2.74
CA SER A 50 22.89 6.71 -1.48
C SER A 50 21.48 6.13 -1.59
N CYS A 51 20.55 6.92 -2.14
CA CYS A 51 19.17 6.49 -2.39
C CYS A 51 19.12 5.31 -3.36
N GLU A 52 19.86 5.36 -4.47
CA GLU A 52 19.91 4.26 -5.45
C GLU A 52 20.40 2.97 -4.82
N LYS A 53 21.50 3.01 -4.06
CA LYS A 53 22.04 1.86 -3.33
C LYS A 53 21.02 1.29 -2.32
N PHE A 54 20.29 2.16 -1.62
CA PHE A 54 19.26 1.76 -0.66
C PHE A 54 18.07 1.07 -1.35
N LEU A 55 17.54 1.69 -2.42
CA LEU A 55 16.39 1.18 -3.15
C LEU A 55 16.68 -0.11 -3.92
N LYS A 56 17.94 -0.35 -4.33
CA LYS A 56 18.37 -1.65 -4.88
C LYS A 56 18.23 -2.79 -3.86
N LYS A 57 18.46 -2.51 -2.57
CA LYS A 57 18.36 -3.51 -1.48
C LYS A 57 16.95 -3.63 -0.90
N THR A 58 16.16 -2.57 -1.00
CA THR A 58 14.87 -2.43 -0.32
C THR A 58 13.74 -2.36 -1.34
N GLU A 59 13.26 -3.53 -1.76
CA GLU A 59 12.31 -3.67 -2.86
C GLU A 59 10.97 -2.95 -2.63
N TRP A 60 10.38 -3.08 -1.44
CA TRP A 60 9.13 -2.39 -1.13
C TRP A 60 9.25 -0.86 -1.25
N ALA A 61 10.43 -0.31 -0.91
CA ALA A 61 10.70 1.11 -1.03
C ALA A 61 10.87 1.51 -2.49
N ARG A 62 11.55 0.68 -3.30
CA ARG A 62 11.65 0.85 -4.75
C ARG A 62 10.27 0.88 -5.39
N HIS A 63 9.41 -0.08 -5.10
CA HIS A 63 8.04 -0.13 -5.63
C HIS A 63 7.22 1.11 -5.21
N LYS A 64 7.44 1.62 -4.01
CA LYS A 64 6.77 2.84 -3.55
C LYS A 64 7.20 4.08 -4.34
N VAL A 65 8.49 4.21 -4.63
CA VAL A 65 9.05 5.30 -5.45
C VAL A 65 8.61 5.18 -6.91
N GLU A 66 8.60 3.97 -7.47
CA GLU A 66 8.15 3.72 -8.85
C GLU A 66 6.64 3.97 -9.01
N ALA A 67 5.82 3.58 -8.03
CA ALA A 67 4.39 3.92 -8.03
C ALA A 67 4.17 5.44 -7.96
N PHE A 68 4.96 6.14 -7.15
CA PHE A 68 4.92 7.60 -7.10
C PHE A 68 5.30 8.23 -8.44
N TYR A 69 6.31 7.68 -9.12
CA TYR A 69 6.71 8.14 -10.46
C TYR A 69 5.56 8.01 -11.47
N LEU A 70 4.84 6.89 -11.48
CA LEU A 70 3.72 6.68 -12.41
C LEU A 70 2.54 7.62 -12.16
N TYR A 71 2.11 7.77 -10.90
CA TYR A 71 0.84 8.43 -10.60
C TYR A 71 0.96 9.88 -10.18
N GLU A 72 2.07 10.29 -9.55
CA GLU A 72 2.26 11.67 -9.11
C GLU A 72 3.15 12.45 -10.09
N PHE A 73 4.17 11.81 -10.67
CA PHE A 73 5.07 12.48 -11.62
C PHE A 73 4.61 12.37 -13.08
N LYS A 74 4.24 11.18 -13.57
CA LYS A 74 3.66 11.00 -14.91
C LYS A 74 2.14 11.22 -14.93
N ASN A 75 1.54 11.44 -13.75
CA ASN A 75 0.12 11.77 -13.56
C ASN A 75 -0.83 10.83 -14.34
N LEU A 76 -0.49 9.53 -14.35
CA LEU A 76 -1.31 8.52 -14.98
C LEU A 76 -2.60 8.27 -14.15
N PRO A 77 -3.70 7.88 -14.81
CA PRO A 77 -4.89 7.47 -14.09
C PRO A 77 -4.57 6.25 -13.21
N ARG A 78 -5.29 6.13 -12.09
CA ARG A 78 -5.13 5.00 -11.18
C ARG A 78 -5.45 3.69 -11.91
N ALA A 79 -4.54 2.72 -11.84
CA ALA A 79 -4.75 1.38 -12.38
C ALA A 79 -5.90 0.63 -11.68
N SER A 80 -6.44 -0.40 -12.35
CA SER A 80 -7.43 -1.32 -11.75
C SER A 80 -6.86 -2.00 -10.51
N ASP A 81 -7.72 -2.47 -9.60
CA ASP A 81 -7.27 -3.08 -8.34
C ASP A 81 -6.42 -4.36 -8.59
N GLU A 82 -6.74 -5.13 -9.63
CA GLU A 82 -5.96 -6.31 -10.06
C GLU A 82 -4.53 -5.91 -10.50
N GLN A 83 -4.41 -4.88 -11.34
CA GLN A 83 -3.12 -4.37 -11.79
C GLN A 83 -2.36 -3.69 -10.65
N PHE A 84 -3.05 -3.09 -9.69
CA PHE A 84 -2.41 -2.43 -8.56
C PHE A 84 -1.78 -3.44 -7.58
N ALA A 85 -2.30 -4.67 -7.53
CA ALA A 85 -1.70 -5.76 -6.76
C ALA A 85 -0.34 -6.21 -7.33
N LEU A 86 -0.10 -5.99 -8.63
CA LEU A 86 1.18 -6.28 -9.27
C LEU A 86 2.24 -5.21 -8.96
N PRO A 87 3.54 -5.58 -9.00
CA PRO A 87 4.65 -4.63 -8.93
C PRO A 87 4.51 -3.52 -9.99
N PRO A 88 4.92 -2.27 -9.70
CA PRO A 88 4.75 -1.14 -10.62
C PRO A 88 5.31 -1.36 -12.04
N ARG A 89 6.41 -2.11 -12.17
CA ARG A 89 7.02 -2.46 -13.46
C ARG A 89 6.27 -3.53 -14.24
N GLU A 90 5.41 -4.30 -13.59
CA GLU A 90 4.59 -5.36 -14.21
C GLU A 90 3.16 -4.89 -14.51
N ARG A 91 2.86 -3.60 -14.27
CA ARG A 91 1.54 -3.04 -14.56
C ARG A 91 1.40 -2.74 -16.04
N VAL A 92 0.25 -3.11 -16.60
CA VAL A 92 -0.13 -2.79 -17.97
C VAL A 92 -0.75 -1.40 -18.02
N VAL A 93 -0.20 -0.52 -18.86
CA VAL A 93 -0.75 0.81 -19.14
C VAL A 93 -1.44 0.77 -20.51
N PRO A 94 -2.76 0.99 -20.60
CA PRO A 94 -3.48 0.98 -21.88
C PRO A 94 -2.88 1.94 -22.91
N GLU A 95 -2.83 1.54 -24.18
CA GLU A 95 -2.12 2.25 -25.27
C GLU A 95 -2.59 3.71 -25.48
N GLY A 96 -3.83 4.05 -25.12
CA GLY A 96 -4.35 5.42 -25.21
C GLY A 96 -3.93 6.36 -24.07
N GLN A 97 -3.22 5.87 -23.04
CA GLN A 97 -2.80 6.69 -21.90
C GLN A 97 -1.38 7.19 -22.11
N THR A 98 -1.22 8.50 -22.09
CA THR A 98 0.08 9.17 -22.17
C THR A 98 0.42 9.88 -20.86
N PRO A 99 1.69 9.89 -20.44
CA PRO A 99 2.13 10.71 -19.33
C PRO A 99 1.75 12.19 -19.47
N ARG A 100 1.36 12.81 -18.35
CA ARG A 100 1.06 14.24 -18.27
C ARG A 100 2.12 14.97 -17.44
N GLU A 101 1.92 16.27 -17.29
CA GLU A 101 2.73 17.11 -16.42
C GLU A 101 2.72 16.61 -14.97
N PRO A 102 3.86 16.75 -14.25
CA PRO A 102 3.97 16.39 -12.86
C PRO A 102 2.96 17.12 -12.00
N LYS A 103 2.37 16.42 -11.04
CA LYS A 103 1.40 16.98 -10.12
C LYS A 103 2.07 17.96 -9.15
N ALA A 104 1.49 19.12 -8.95
CA ALA A 104 1.95 20.04 -7.91
C ALA A 104 1.73 19.42 -6.52
N LEU A 105 2.83 19.06 -5.84
CA LEU A 105 2.82 18.52 -4.49
C LEU A 105 3.18 19.63 -3.49
N SER A 106 2.46 19.71 -2.37
CA SER A 106 2.67 20.73 -1.33
C SER A 106 3.03 20.08 0.02
N PHE A 107 3.80 20.80 0.84
CA PHE A 107 4.13 20.33 2.18
C PHE A 107 2.90 20.21 3.09
N GLU A 108 1.92 21.11 2.92
CA GLU A 108 0.66 21.10 3.66
C GLU A 108 -0.15 19.82 3.38
N ASP A 109 -0.20 19.40 2.11
CA ASP A 109 -0.86 18.15 1.72
C ASP A 109 -0.18 16.94 2.35
N ALA A 110 1.16 16.94 2.40
CA ALA A 110 1.91 15.88 3.08
C ALA A 110 1.62 15.85 4.60
N GLN A 111 1.55 17.01 5.25
CA GLN A 111 1.19 17.12 6.67
C GLN A 111 -0.21 16.57 6.95
N ARG A 112 -1.22 16.97 6.16
CA ARG A 112 -2.59 16.46 6.27
C ARG A 112 -2.65 14.93 6.11
N MET A 113 -1.85 14.37 5.21
CA MET A 113 -1.74 12.92 5.02
C MET A 113 -1.17 12.22 6.26
N HIS A 114 -0.17 12.79 6.90
CA HIS A 114 0.42 12.25 8.13
C HIS A 114 -0.49 12.40 9.33
N GLU A 115 -1.13 13.55 9.50
CA GLU A 115 -2.11 13.80 10.56
C GLU A 115 -3.26 12.81 10.45
N ARG A 116 -3.79 12.59 9.25
CA ARG A 116 -4.84 11.59 9.02
C ARG A 116 -4.39 10.18 9.40
N ARG A 117 -3.12 9.81 9.11
CA ARG A 117 -2.54 8.52 9.51
C ARG A 117 -2.36 8.42 11.03
N ALA A 118 -1.89 9.49 11.68
CA ALA A 118 -1.69 9.57 13.12
C ALA A 118 -3.03 9.51 13.88
N LYS A 119 -4.02 10.31 13.47
CA LYS A 119 -5.38 10.29 14.02
C LYS A 119 -5.99 8.90 13.93
N ARG A 120 -5.95 8.27 12.75
CA ARG A 120 -6.47 6.90 12.57
C ARG A 120 -5.70 5.86 13.38
N ALA A 121 -4.41 6.06 13.63
CA ALA A 121 -3.64 5.20 14.52
C ALA A 121 -4.05 5.36 15.99
N GLU A 122 -4.26 6.60 16.44
CA GLU A 122 -4.71 6.91 17.79
C GLU A 122 -6.13 6.42 18.05
N GLU A 123 -7.06 6.62 17.11
CA GLU A 123 -8.43 6.07 17.19
C GLU A 123 -8.41 4.55 17.40
N ARG A 124 -7.56 3.83 16.66
CA ARG A 124 -7.38 2.37 16.85
C ARG A 124 -6.75 2.03 18.19
N ARG A 125 -5.83 2.86 18.69
CA ARG A 125 -5.21 2.69 20.02
C ARG A 125 -6.25 2.87 21.12
N MET A 126 -7.09 3.91 21.02
CA MET A 126 -8.19 4.18 21.94
C MET A 126 -9.26 3.09 21.91
N GLU A 127 -9.64 2.59 20.73
CA GLU A 127 -10.58 1.46 20.58
C GLU A 127 -10.03 0.18 21.25
N ARG A 128 -8.74 -0.13 21.03
CA ARG A 128 -8.07 -1.28 21.67
C ARG A 128 -7.94 -1.09 23.19
N GLY A 129 -7.64 0.12 23.67
CA GLY A 129 -7.58 0.44 25.09
C GLY A 129 -8.95 0.34 25.78
N SER A 130 -10.02 0.74 25.09
CA SER A 130 -11.40 0.64 25.59
C SER A 130 -11.89 -0.81 25.71
N ARG A 131 -11.41 -1.72 24.84
CA ARG A 131 -11.70 -3.17 24.94
C ARG A 131 -10.89 -3.90 26.02
N ALA A 132 -9.72 -3.39 26.39
CA ALA A 132 -8.86 -3.99 27.42
C ALA A 132 -9.30 -3.69 28.86
N GLY A 133 -10.28 -2.80 29.07
CA GLY A 133 -10.78 -2.40 30.40
C GLY A 133 -11.87 -3.30 31.02
N GLY A 134 -12.36 -4.33 30.31
CA GLY A 134 -13.50 -5.17 30.75
C GLY A 134 -13.14 -6.51 31.41
N GLY A 135 -11.89 -6.74 31.81
CA GLY A 135 -11.38 -8.05 32.21
C GLY A 135 -11.00 -8.18 33.69
N ARG A 136 -11.91 -7.91 34.62
CA ARG A 136 -11.79 -8.38 36.03
C ARG A 136 -13.13 -8.92 36.51
N GLY A 137 -13.28 -10.24 36.47
CA GLY A 137 -14.44 -10.95 36.97
C GLY A 137 -14.27 -12.46 36.86
N ARG A 138 -13.53 -13.05 37.79
CA ARG A 138 -13.47 -14.51 37.99
C ARG A 138 -14.84 -14.96 38.53
N ALA A 139 -15.73 -15.45 37.65
CA ALA A 139 -16.99 -16.06 38.06
C ALA A 139 -16.90 -17.59 37.87
N GLN A 140 -16.72 -18.30 38.99
CA GLN A 140 -17.12 -19.70 39.11
C GLN A 140 -18.66 -19.75 39.08
N GLY A 141 -19.27 -20.55 38.21
CA GLY A 141 -20.72 -20.78 38.30
C GLY A 141 -21.41 -21.23 37.02
N ARG A 142 -21.61 -22.55 36.91
CA ARG A 142 -22.85 -23.25 36.50
C ARG A 142 -23.92 -22.44 35.75
N GLY A 143 -24.26 -22.92 34.55
CA GLY A 143 -25.63 -23.10 34.03
C GLY A 143 -26.49 -21.86 33.75
N GLY A 144 -26.96 -21.72 32.51
CA GLY A 144 -28.03 -20.76 32.21
C GLY A 144 -28.23 -20.52 30.73
N ASN A 145 -29.21 -21.21 30.15
CA ASN A 145 -29.72 -20.98 28.81
C ASN A 145 -30.47 -19.64 28.80
N THR A 146 -30.07 -18.65 28.00
CA THR A 146 -30.91 -17.48 27.70
C THR A 146 -30.64 -16.98 26.29
N ARG A 147 -31.59 -17.27 25.41
CA ARG A 147 -31.77 -16.57 24.13
C ARG A 147 -32.32 -15.19 24.44
N HIS A 148 -31.71 -14.12 23.92
CA HIS A 148 -32.42 -12.90 23.61
C HIS A 148 -31.80 -12.21 22.39
N SER A 149 -32.63 -12.07 21.37
CA SER A 149 -32.41 -11.33 20.13
C SER A 149 -32.02 -9.88 20.38
N ARG A 150 -30.97 -9.42 19.69
CA ARG A 150 -30.88 -8.04 19.22
C ARG A 150 -30.33 -8.05 17.80
N GLY A 151 -31.22 -7.80 16.85
CA GLY A 151 -30.90 -7.57 15.46
C GLY A 151 -29.91 -6.42 15.35
N ARG A 152 -28.86 -6.64 14.57
CA ARG A 152 -28.01 -5.59 14.03
C ARG A 152 -28.25 -5.62 12.53
N ASP A 153 -28.91 -4.59 12.04
CA ASP A 153 -29.12 -4.36 10.62
C ASP A 153 -27.75 -4.35 9.92
N THR A 154 -27.48 -5.42 9.19
CA THR A 154 -26.37 -5.53 8.24
C THR A 154 -26.99 -5.70 6.87
N GLU A 155 -27.26 -4.59 6.20
CA GLU A 155 -27.41 -4.58 4.76
C GLU A 155 -26.13 -4.04 4.13
N GLY A 156 -25.49 -4.88 3.31
CA GLY A 156 -24.68 -4.40 2.19
C GLY A 156 -23.17 -4.64 2.20
N ARG A 157 -22.67 -5.86 2.50
CA ARG A 157 -21.53 -6.46 1.73
C ARG A 157 -21.26 -7.95 2.07
N SER A 158 -22.00 -8.84 1.44
CA SER A 158 -21.58 -10.23 1.12
C SER A 158 -20.87 -10.20 -0.26
N SER A 159 -19.88 -11.03 -0.62
CA SER A 159 -19.45 -12.38 -0.22
C SER A 159 -17.92 -12.44 -0.24
N ALA A 160 -17.26 -12.94 0.81
CA ALA A 160 -16.87 -14.33 1.05
C ALA A 160 -15.59 -14.76 0.32
N ASN A 161 -14.66 -15.22 1.15
CA ASN A 161 -13.31 -15.72 0.93
C ASN A 161 -13.35 -17.12 0.27
N GLU A 162 -12.51 -17.39 -0.74
CA GLU A 162 -12.30 -18.75 -1.26
C GLU A 162 -10.80 -19.04 -1.42
N SER A 163 -10.24 -19.54 -0.32
CA SER A 163 -9.00 -20.30 -0.29
C SER A 163 -9.37 -21.78 -0.33
N THR A 164 -9.14 -22.50 -1.43
CA THR A 164 -9.62 -23.90 -1.48
C THR A 164 -8.73 -24.87 -0.73
N THR A 165 -9.45 -25.66 0.07
CA THR A 165 -9.22 -27.05 0.40
C THR A 165 -9.57 -27.96 -0.78
N ALA A 166 -8.82 -29.04 -0.99
CA ALA A 166 -9.10 -30.29 -1.74
C ALA A 166 -9.81 -30.29 -3.12
N ASP A 167 -10.35 -29.18 -3.63
CA ASP A 167 -11.17 -29.07 -4.87
C ASP A 167 -10.62 -28.03 -5.87
N GLY A 168 -9.36 -27.60 -5.74
CA GLY A 168 -8.60 -27.01 -6.87
C GLY A 168 -8.85 -25.53 -7.26
N LYS A 169 -8.87 -24.58 -6.32
CA LYS A 169 -8.89 -23.11 -6.58
C LYS A 169 -7.91 -22.31 -5.68
N TYR A 170 -6.97 -21.63 -6.30
CA TYR A 170 -5.75 -21.00 -5.73
C TYR A 170 -5.96 -19.92 -4.63
N ASP A 171 -5.25 -20.03 -3.49
CA ASP A 171 -5.10 -19.01 -2.43
C ASP A 171 -3.66 -18.41 -2.41
N PRO A 172 -3.47 -17.13 -2.76
CA PRO A 172 -2.14 -16.50 -2.81
C PRO A 172 -1.50 -16.17 -1.46
N TRP A 173 -2.17 -16.38 -0.31
CA TRP A 173 -1.65 -15.97 1.01
C TRP A 173 -1.25 -17.13 1.95
N ALA A 174 -1.23 -18.37 1.45
CA ALA A 174 -0.94 -19.56 2.27
C ALA A 174 0.48 -19.56 2.90
N ASN A 175 1.48 -18.92 2.26
CA ASN A 175 2.89 -19.05 2.66
C ASN A 175 3.32 -18.24 3.90
N TRP A 176 2.51 -17.28 4.37
CA TRP A 176 2.86 -16.46 5.54
C TRP A 176 2.68 -17.21 6.88
N LYS A 177 1.81 -18.23 6.93
CA LYS A 177 1.41 -18.88 8.19
C LYS A 177 2.41 -19.91 8.74
N ASN A 178 3.41 -20.34 7.95
CA ASN A 178 4.29 -21.47 8.32
C ASN A 178 5.69 -21.09 8.82
N LYS A 179 5.97 -19.82 9.15
CA LYS A 179 7.31 -19.39 9.61
C LYS A 179 7.32 -18.78 11.01
N GLN A 180 6.80 -19.55 11.97
CA GLN A 180 7.04 -19.41 13.41
C GLN A 180 7.17 -20.83 14.00
N LYS A 181 8.30 -21.49 13.74
CA LYS A 181 8.86 -22.52 14.64
C LYS A 181 10.34 -22.66 14.38
#